data_AF-A0A7Y4RPX9-F1
#
_entry.id   AF-A0A7Y4RPX9-F1
#
_cell.length_a   1.000
_cell.length_b   1.000
_cell.length_c   1.000
_cell.angle_alpha   90.00
_cell.angle_beta   90.00
_cell.angle_gamma   90.00
#
_symmetry.space_group_name_H-M   'P 1'
#
loop_
_entity.id
_entity.type
_entity.pdbx_description
1 polymer ?
#
loop_
_entity_poly.entity_id
_entity_poly.type
_entity_poly.pdbx_seq_one_letter_code
_entity_poly.pdbx_strand_id
1 'polypeptide(L)'
;MATLLTLDPVRVAREVRHAAAAFAAADRWRLAWLRVYAQCLLCFLAGYVMYGMSWGASDPTTVSILVSLSQFVAYAVPLFRLLSFYLKHADQF
;
A
#
# COMPACT_ATOMS: atom_id res chain seq x y z
N MET A 1 42.97 26.71 13.87
CA MET A 1 42.82 27.12 12.45
C MET A 1 42.38 25.87 11.71
N ALA A 2 41.06 25.66 11.62
CA ALA A 2 40.49 24.44 11.07
C ALA A 2 40.60 24.50 9.54
N THR A 3 41.38 23.57 8.98
CA THR A 3 41.45 23.29 7.55
C THR A 3 40.03 23.00 7.07
N LEU A 4 39.46 23.95 6.33
CA LEU A 4 38.31 23.70 5.46
C LEU A 4 38.75 22.58 4.51
N LEU A 5 38.32 21.35 4.83
CA LEU A 5 38.36 20.21 3.95
C LEU A 5 37.81 20.67 2.61
N THR A 6 38.68 20.86 1.63
CA THR A 6 38.30 21.06 0.23
C THR A 6 37.64 19.76 -0.21
N LEU A 7 36.34 19.68 0.06
CA LEU A 7 35.47 18.65 -0.43
C LEU A 7 35.61 18.64 -1.94
N ASP A 8 36.25 17.59 -2.46
CA ASP A 8 36.39 17.36 -3.88
C ASP A 8 34.99 17.47 -4.52
N PRO A 9 34.75 18.47 -5.39
CA PRO A 9 33.43 18.73 -5.95
C PRO A 9 32.89 17.51 -6.72
N VAL A 10 33.77 16.64 -7.22
CA VAL A 10 33.42 15.38 -7.88
C VAL A 10 32.86 14.38 -6.87
N ARG A 11 33.44 14.31 -5.66
CA ARG A 11 32.97 13.44 -4.58
C ARG A 11 31.64 13.92 -4.01
N VAL A 12 31.49 15.23 -3.79
CA VAL A 12 30.21 15.83 -3.35
C VAL A 12 29.12 15.60 -4.39
N ALA A 13 29.40 15.83 -5.67
CA ALA A 13 28.42 15.58 -6.74
C ALA A 13 28.00 14.10 -6.82
N ARG A 14 28.92 13.16 -6.59
CA ARG A 14 28.61 11.73 -6.54
C ARG A 14 27.75 11.37 -5.32
N GLU A 15 28.08 11.89 -4.14
CA GLU A 15 27.29 11.67 -2.92
C GLU A 15 25.89 12.29 -3.03
N VAL A 16 25.76 13.49 -3.61
CA VAL A 16 24.46 14.13 -3.89
C VAL A 16 23.62 13.30 -4.88
N ARG A 17 24.23 12.74 -5.93
CA ARG A 17 23.52 11.85 -6.86
C ARG A 17 23.07 10.55 -6.20
N HIS A 18 23.90 9.96 -5.34
CA HIS A 18 23.52 8.77 -4.58
C HIS A 18 22.40 9.06 -3.57
N ALA A 19 22.48 10.19 -2.85
CA ALA A 19 21.43 10.64 -1.96
C ALA A 19 20.12 10.88 -2.72
N ALA A 20 20.17 11.59 -3.85
CA ALA A 20 19.00 11.83 -4.70
C ALA A 20 18.38 10.52 -5.22
N ALA A 21 19.20 9.53 -5.58
CA ALA A 21 18.73 8.20 -5.99
C ALA A 21 18.04 7.44 -4.85
N ALA A 22 18.58 7.54 -3.63
CA ALA A 22 17.98 6.96 -2.42
C ALA A 22 16.65 7.63 -2.06
N PHE A 23 16.57 8.96 -2.12
CA PHE A 23 15.33 9.71 -1.92
C PHE A 23 14.27 9.33 -2.96
N ALA A 24 14.65 9.24 -4.24
CA ALA A 24 13.73 8.82 -5.29
C ALA A 24 13.23 7.37 -5.11
N ALA A 25 14.07 6.47 -4.59
CA ALA A 25 13.66 5.11 -4.26
C ALA A 25 12.66 5.06 -3.08
N ALA A 26 12.91 5.84 -2.03
CA ALA A 26 12.02 5.98 -0.89
C ALA A 26 10.65 6.57 -1.29
N ASP A 27 10.63 7.54 -2.21
CA ASP A 27 9.40 8.17 -2.65
C ASP A 27 8.56 7.22 -3.55
N ARG A 28 9.22 6.42 -4.41
CA ARG A 28 8.57 5.34 -5.16
C ARG A 28 7.93 4.30 -4.23
N TRP A 29 8.62 3.93 -3.16
CA TRP A 29 8.10 3.02 -2.15
C TRP A 29 6.85 3.60 -1.46
N ARG A 30 6.90 4.86 -1.05
CA ARG A 30 5.77 5.57 -0.43
C ARG A 30 4.55 5.63 -1.34
N LEU A 31 4.74 5.95 -2.62
CA LEU A 31 3.67 5.98 -3.61
C LEU A 31 3.07 4.59 -3.86
N ALA A 32 3.91 3.55 -3.92
CA ALA A 32 3.45 2.17 -4.07
C ALA A 32 2.60 1.73 -2.87
N TRP A 33 3.05 2.03 -1.65
CA TRP A 33 2.32 1.74 -0.43
C TRP A 33 0.98 2.48 -0.38
N LEU A 34 0.95 3.78 -0.70
CA LEU A 34 -0.28 4.58 -0.76
C LEU A 34 -1.30 4.00 -1.75
N ARG A 35 -0.85 3.52 -2.92
CA ARG A 35 -1.75 2.85 -3.88
C ARG A 35 -2.34 1.57 -3.34
N VAL A 36 -1.54 0.74 -2.67
CA VAL A 36 -2.02 -0.50 -2.04
C VAL A 36 -3.00 -0.19 -0.92
N TYR A 37 -2.68 0.80 -0.10
CA TYR A 37 -3.55 1.27 0.97
C TYR A 37 -4.90 1.76 0.42
N ALA A 38 -4.88 2.59 -0.64
CA ALA A 38 -6.09 3.05 -1.31
C ALA A 38 -6.93 1.89 -1.87
N GLN A 39 -6.28 0.88 -2.49
CA GLN A 39 -6.98 -0.33 -2.96
C GLN A 39 -7.65 -1.08 -1.81
N CYS A 40 -6.96 -1.24 -0.68
CA CYS A 40 -7.52 -1.90 0.51
C CYS A 40 -8.70 -1.11 1.09
N LEU A 41 -8.59 0.23 1.15
CA LEU A 41 -9.67 1.10 1.62
C LEU A 41 -10.90 1.01 0.70
N LEU A 42 -10.70 0.97 -0.62
CA LEU A 42 -11.79 0.79 -1.58
C LEU A 42 -12.48 -0.56 -1.43
N CYS A 43 -11.72 -1.64 -1.24
CA CYS A 43 -12.29 -2.97 -0.97
C CYS A 43 -13.10 -3.00 0.33
N PHE A 44 -12.59 -2.38 1.40
CA PHE A 44 -13.32 -2.25 2.66
C PHE A 44 -14.65 -1.51 2.47
N LEU A 45 -14.63 -0.37 1.79
CA LEU A 45 -15.83 0.42 1.51
C LEU A 45 -16.82 -0.34 0.62
N ALA A 46 -16.33 -1.03 -0.40
CA ALA A 46 -17.16 -1.86 -1.28
C ALA A 46 -17.86 -2.99 -0.50
N GLY A 47 -17.14 -3.66 0.41
CA GLY A 47 -17.74 -4.65 1.30
C GLY A 47 -18.85 -4.03 2.16
N TYR A 48 -18.64 -2.85 2.74
CA TYR A 48 -19.69 -2.18 3.53
C TYR A 48 -20.95 -1.86 2.70
N VAL A 49 -20.77 -1.42 1.46
CA VAL A 49 -21.88 -1.18 0.52
C VAL A 49 -22.64 -2.48 0.21
N MET A 50 -21.92 -3.57 -0.05
CA MET A 50 -22.54 -4.89 -0.28
C MET A 50 -23.30 -5.39 0.95
N TYR A 51 -22.75 -5.15 2.14
CA TYR A 51 -23.44 -5.48 3.39
C TYR A 51 -24.75 -4.68 3.51
N GLY A 52 -24.75 -3.38 3.19
CA GLY A 52 -25.97 -2.57 3.16
C GLY A 52 -27.03 -3.09 2.19
N MET A 53 -26.63 -3.63 1.03
CA MET A 53 -27.56 -4.25 0.08
C MET A 53 -28.28 -5.48 0.65
N SER A 54 -27.64 -6.20 1.59
CA SER A 54 -28.28 -7.36 2.24
C SER A 54 -29.53 -6.99 3.03
N TRP A 55 -29.66 -5.74 3.49
CA TRP A 55 -30.82 -5.28 4.25
C TRP A 55 -32.09 -5.17 3.39
N GLY A 56 -31.95 -5.06 2.07
CA GLY A 56 -33.06 -5.06 1.13
C GLY A 56 -33.50 -6.47 0.70
N ALA A 57 -32.75 -7.51 1.06
CA ALA A 57 -33.05 -8.88 0.67
C ALA A 57 -33.95 -9.56 1.71
N SER A 58 -35.00 -10.24 1.24
CA SER A 58 -35.96 -10.95 2.10
C SER A 58 -35.64 -12.45 2.21
N ASP A 59 -34.98 -13.01 1.20
CA ASP A 59 -34.61 -14.42 1.18
C ASP A 59 -33.37 -14.66 2.07
N PRO A 60 -33.45 -15.56 3.07
CA PRO A 60 -32.36 -15.81 4.01
C PRO A 60 -31.09 -16.35 3.34
N THR A 61 -31.22 -17.11 2.24
CA THR A 61 -30.07 -17.61 1.49
C THR A 61 -29.31 -16.46 0.83
N THR A 62 -30.05 -15.56 0.18
CA THR A 62 -29.50 -14.36 -0.45
C THR A 62 -28.83 -13.43 0.56
N VAL A 63 -29.44 -13.21 1.73
CA VAL A 63 -28.85 -12.44 2.83
C VAL A 63 -27.52 -13.05 3.28
N SER A 64 -27.49 -14.36 3.52
CA SER A 64 -26.28 -15.07 3.96
C SER A 64 -25.14 -14.95 2.94
N ILE A 65 -25.46 -15.08 1.64
CA ILE A 65 -24.49 -14.93 0.56
C ILE A 65 -23.95 -13.49 0.51
N LEU A 66 -24.81 -12.48 0.56
CA LEU A 66 -24.41 -11.08 0.50
C LEU A 66 -23.56 -10.68 1.70
N VAL A 67 -23.93 -11.11 2.91
CA VAL A 67 -23.14 -10.88 4.12
C VAL A 67 -21.78 -11.57 4.00
N SER A 68 -21.73 -12.83 3.59
CA SER A 68 -20.46 -13.56 3.44
C SER A 68 -19.53 -12.92 2.41
N LEU A 69 -20.07 -12.54 1.24
CA LEU A 69 -19.32 -11.83 0.21
C LEU A 69 -18.84 -10.47 0.69
N SER A 70 -19.69 -9.71 1.39
CA SER A 70 -19.33 -8.40 1.94
C SER A 70 -18.12 -8.50 2.88
N GLN A 71 -18.11 -9.50 3.75
CA GLN A 71 -17.02 -9.77 4.69
C GLN A 71 -15.75 -10.23 3.96
N PHE A 72 -15.90 -11.11 2.96
CA PHE A 72 -14.77 -11.55 2.14
C PHE A 72 -14.10 -10.38 1.41
N VAL A 73 -14.89 -9.52 0.77
CA VAL A 73 -14.39 -8.34 0.05
C VAL A 73 -13.80 -7.31 1.01
N ALA A 74 -14.41 -7.09 2.17
CA ALA A 74 -13.94 -6.10 3.14
C ALA A 74 -12.64 -6.49 3.86
N TYR A 75 -12.42 -7.79 4.09
CA TYR A 75 -11.32 -8.26 4.96
C TYR A 75 -10.33 -9.17 4.24
N ALA A 76 -10.80 -10.20 3.54
CA ALA A 76 -9.91 -11.19 2.92
C ALA A 76 -9.16 -10.59 1.72
N VAL A 77 -9.85 -9.86 0.85
CA VAL A 77 -9.22 -9.24 -0.34
C VAL A 77 -8.11 -8.25 0.04
N PRO A 78 -8.33 -7.29 0.98
CA PRO A 78 -7.26 -6.43 1.47
C PRO A 78 -6.10 -7.20 2.09
N LEU A 79 -6.38 -8.24 2.89
CA LEU A 79 -5.35 -9.04 3.52
C LEU A 79 -4.45 -9.71 2.47
N PHE A 80 -5.03 -10.38 1.47
CA PHE A 80 -4.26 -11.02 0.39
C PHE A 80 -3.50 -9.98 -0.44
N ARG A 81 -4.08 -8.81 -0.66
CA ARG A 81 -3.46 -7.73 -1.43
C ARG A 81 -2.24 -7.15 -0.71
N LEU A 82 -2.36 -6.95 0.60
CA LEU A 82 -1.29 -6.48 1.48
C LEU A 82 -0.19 -7.55 1.58
N LEU A 83 -0.55 -8.81 1.82
CA LEU A 83 0.38 -9.94 1.89
C LEU A 83 1.18 -10.07 0.58
N SER A 84 0.50 -10.02 -0.56
CA SER A 84 1.15 -10.07 -1.88
C SER A 84 2.09 -8.88 -2.09
N PHE A 85 1.76 -7.71 -1.55
CA PHE A 85 2.64 -6.55 -1.60
C PHE A 85 3.88 -6.74 -0.72
N TYR A 86 3.71 -7.23 0.51
CA TYR A 86 4.84 -7.52 1.40
C TYR A 86 5.75 -8.60 0.84
N LEU A 87 5.20 -9.72 0.34
CA LEU A 87 6.01 -10.81 -0.24
C LEU A 87 6.83 -10.33 -1.44
N LYS A 88 6.28 -9.46 -2.29
CA LYS A 88 7.00 -8.90 -3.46
C LYS A 88 8.14 -7.95 -3.08
N HIS A 89 8.15 -7.46 -1.85
CA HIS A 89 9.15 -6.51 -1.37
C HIS A 89 9.83 -7.02 -0.10
N ALA A 90 9.76 -8.32 0.18
CA ALA A 90 10.38 -8.93 1.35
C ALA A 90 11.91 -8.76 1.31
N ASP A 91 12.50 -8.77 0.12
CA ASP A 91 13.95 -8.56 -0.09
C ASP A 91 14.40 -7.12 0.20
N GLN A 92 13.48 -6.19 0.49
CA GLN A 92 13.77 -4.80 0.84
C GLN A 92 13.74 -4.54 2.35
N PHE A 93 13.42 -5.56 3.16
CA PHE A 93 13.39 -5.54 4.63
C PHE A 93 14.45 -6.48 5.20
#